data_AF-A0A961AXZ5-F1
#
_entry.id   AF-A0A961AXZ5-F1
#
_cell.length_a   1.000
_cell.length_b   1.000
_cell.length_c   1.000
_cell.angle_alpha   90.00
_cell.angle_beta   90.00
_cell.angle_gamma   90.00
#
_symmetry.space_group_name_H-M   'P 1'
#
loop_
_entity.id
_entity.type
_entity.pdbx_description
1 polymer ?
#
loop_
_entity_poly.entity_id
_entity_poly.type
_entity_poly.pdbx_seq_one_letter_code
_entity_poly.pdbx_strand_id
1 'polypeptide(L)'
;FGSGMCYGHSHGNANLPLVLAGGSDLGLKHGSHLDFNREAAGFEGYAVGEDGKIATSHYQICSRPVNTDAHMSNLLLLMAQRMGVETDRFGDSNQAIAI
;
A
#
# COMPACT_ATOMS: atom_id res chain seq x y z
N PHE A 1 3.28 -20.65 8.73
CA PHE A 1 2.13 -19.75 8.91
C PHE A 1 2.47 -18.44 8.22
N GLY A 2 1.81 -18.12 7.11
CA GLY A 2 2.05 -16.91 6.32
C GLY A 2 0.71 -16.31 5.97
N SER A 3 0.14 -15.54 6.91
CA SER A 3 -1.05 -14.74 6.66
C SER A 3 -0.68 -13.61 5.70
N GLY A 4 -1.53 -13.29 4.73
CA GLY A 4 -1.30 -12.31 3.66
C GLY A 4 -0.79 -10.95 4.13
N MET A 5 0.52 -10.86 4.35
CA MET A 5 1.25 -9.71 4.89
C MET A 5 2.61 -9.67 4.21
N CYS A 6 3.16 -8.47 4.03
CA CYS A 6 4.43 -8.30 3.35
C CYS A 6 5.61 -8.83 4.19
N TYR A 7 5.53 -8.69 5.52
CA TYR A 7 6.58 -9.14 6.41
C TYR A 7 6.04 -10.06 7.50
N GLY A 8 6.13 -11.37 7.25
CA GLY A 8 5.60 -12.40 8.15
C GLY A 8 6.21 -12.42 9.55
N HIS A 9 7.39 -11.82 9.76
CA HIS A 9 8.03 -11.74 11.07
C HIS A 9 7.36 -10.70 11.99
N SER A 10 6.99 -9.52 11.47
CA SER A 10 6.37 -8.44 12.26
C SER A 10 4.88 -8.24 11.98
N HIS A 11 4.29 -9.07 11.11
CA HIS A 11 2.93 -8.91 10.65
C HIS A 11 2.66 -7.57 9.91
N GLY A 12 3.69 -7.03 9.25
CA GLY A 12 3.62 -5.75 8.53
C GLY A 12 3.01 -5.85 7.13
N ASN A 13 2.22 -4.84 6.75
CA ASN A 13 1.54 -4.71 5.45
C ASN A 13 2.01 -3.49 4.63
N ALA A 14 3.08 -2.83 5.05
CA ALA A 14 3.52 -1.51 4.55
C ALA A 14 3.77 -1.42 3.04
N ASN A 15 4.37 -2.46 2.46
CA ASN A 15 4.70 -2.54 1.03
C ASN A 15 4.18 -3.85 0.42
N LEU A 16 3.06 -4.35 0.93
CA LEU A 16 2.40 -5.53 0.35
C LEU A 16 1.92 -5.18 -1.07
N PRO A 17 2.40 -5.85 -2.13
CA PRO A 17 1.90 -5.59 -3.47
C PRO A 17 0.43 -6.02 -3.56
N LEU A 18 -0.44 -5.09 -3.94
CA LEU A 18 -1.87 -5.32 -4.05
C LEU A 18 -2.34 -5.04 -5.47
N VAL A 19 -3.23 -5.88 -5.98
CA VAL A 19 -3.94 -5.65 -7.25
C VAL A 19 -5.41 -5.42 -6.91
N LEU A 20 -5.88 -4.18 -7.15
CA LEU A 20 -7.29 -3.84 -7.05
C LEU A 20 -7.92 -3.96 -8.44
N ALA A 21 -8.63 -5.06 -8.67
CA ALA A 21 -9.46 -5.22 -9.85
C ALA A 21 -10.81 -4.52 -9.61
N GLY A 22 -10.93 -3.29 -10.11
CA GLY A 22 -12.20 -2.56 -10.15
C GLY A 22 -13.05 -2.88 -11.38
N GLY A 23 -14.22 -2.27 -11.46
CA GLY A 23 -15.06 -2.19 -12.66
C GLY A 23 -15.44 -0.74 -12.94
N SER A 24 -15.92 -0.44 -14.14
CA SER A 24 -16.38 0.91 -14.53
C SER A 24 -17.38 1.51 -13.53
N ASP A 25 -18.23 0.66 -12.96
CA ASP A 25 -19.30 1.05 -12.04
C ASP A 25 -18.77 1.48 -10.66
N LEU A 26 -17.55 1.06 -10.30
CA LEU A 26 -16.85 1.52 -9.09
C LEU A 26 -15.99 2.77 -9.35
N GLY A 27 -15.99 3.30 -10.58
CA GLY A 27 -15.19 4.47 -10.96
C GLY A 27 -13.68 4.24 -10.91
N LEU A 28 -13.22 2.98 -10.93
CA LEU A 28 -11.81 2.62 -10.86
C LEU A 28 -11.28 2.30 -12.25
N LYS A 29 -10.32 3.10 -12.74
CA LYS A 29 -9.64 2.83 -14.01
C LYS A 29 -8.50 1.83 -13.80
N HIS A 30 -8.46 0.79 -14.64
CA HIS A 30 -7.34 -0.15 -14.65
C HIS A 30 -6.11 0.44 -15.37
N GLY A 31 -4.95 -0.21 -15.20
CA GLY A 31 -3.72 0.15 -15.91
C GLY A 31 -2.86 1.22 -15.23
N SER A 32 -3.18 1.60 -14.00
CA SER A 32 -2.36 2.48 -13.16
C SER A 32 -1.56 1.68 -12.12
N HIS A 33 -0.39 2.19 -11.76
CA HIS A 33 0.41 1.71 -10.64
C HIS A 33 0.62 2.87 -9.66
N LEU A 34 0.16 2.71 -8.42
CA LEU A 34 0.32 3.71 -7.37
C LEU A 34 1.39 3.22 -6.40
N ASP A 35 2.45 4.00 -6.26
CA ASP A 35 3.58 3.71 -5.38
C ASP A 35 3.83 4.90 -4.47
N PHE A 36 3.14 4.90 -3.32
CA PHE A 36 3.19 6.00 -2.36
C PHE A 36 4.56 6.15 -1.68
N ASN A 37 5.44 5.15 -1.74
CA ASN A 37 6.79 5.26 -1.20
C ASN A 37 7.68 6.14 -2.08
N ARG A 38 7.46 6.18 -3.40
CA ARG A 38 8.25 7.02 -4.33
C ARG A 38 8.13 8.52 -4.07
N GLU A 39 7.05 8.92 -3.43
CA GLU A 39 6.78 10.32 -3.06
C GLU A 39 7.28 10.65 -1.65
N ALA A 40 7.72 9.65 -0.87
CA ALA A 40 8.17 9.84 0.50
C ALA A 40 9.57 10.47 0.55
N ALA A 41 9.74 11.45 1.45
CA ALA A 41 11.06 11.99 1.75
C ALA A 41 11.97 10.88 2.32
N GLY A 42 13.18 10.75 1.76
CA GLY A 42 14.15 9.76 2.21
C GLY A 42 13.92 8.33 1.70
N PHE A 43 13.03 8.12 0.72
CA PHE A 43 12.91 6.82 0.07
C PHE A 43 14.08 6.56 -0.89
N GLU A 44 14.92 5.60 -0.54
CA GLU A 44 16.11 5.20 -1.33
C GLU A 44 15.82 4.09 -2.36
N GLY A 45 14.54 3.75 -2.56
CA GLY A 45 14.12 2.65 -3.41
C GLY A 45 13.97 1.31 -2.66
N TYR A 46 13.50 0.28 -3.37
CA TYR A 46 13.21 -1.03 -2.79
C TYR A 46 14.44 -1.92 -2.56
N ALA A 47 15.66 -1.34 -2.53
CA ALA A 47 16.92 -2.04 -2.25
C ALA A 47 17.07 -3.40 -2.96
N VAL A 48 17.00 -3.38 -4.29
CA VAL A 48 17.28 -4.54 -5.14
C VAL A 48 18.75 -4.50 -5.54
N GLY A 49 19.51 -5.54 -5.19
CA GLY A 49 20.92 -5.67 -5.55
C GLY A 49 21.12 -5.82 -7.07
N GLU A 50 22.36 -5.61 -7.53
CA GLU A 50 22.71 -5.72 -8.96
C GLU A 50 22.41 -7.11 -9.54
N ASP A 51 22.41 -8.15 -8.69
CA ASP A 51 22.05 -9.53 -9.06
C ASP A 51 20.53 -9.81 -9.06
N GLY A 52 19.72 -8.77 -8.88
CA GLY A 52 18.26 -8.84 -8.85
C GLY A 52 17.69 -9.37 -7.53
N LYS A 53 18.52 -9.65 -6.52
CA LYS A 53 18.05 -10.13 -5.22
C LYS A 53 17.68 -8.98 -4.29
N ILE A 54 16.73 -9.24 -3.41
CA ILE A 54 16.34 -8.32 -2.35
C ILE A 54 17.50 -8.21 -1.34
N ALA A 55 18.02 -7.00 -1.14
CA ALA A 55 19.02 -6.74 -0.11
C ALA A 55 18.37 -6.70 1.28
N THR A 56 19.14 -6.99 2.33
CA THR A 56 18.64 -6.98 3.72
C THR A 56 18.03 -5.64 4.13
N SER A 57 18.50 -4.52 3.57
CA SER A 57 17.94 -3.18 3.81
C SER A 57 16.48 -3.03 3.36
N HIS A 58 16.01 -3.86 2.41
CA HIS A 58 14.60 -3.88 2.01
C HIS A 58 13.66 -4.18 3.19
N TYR A 59 14.06 -5.03 4.13
CA TYR A 59 13.19 -5.38 5.26
C TYR A 59 12.88 -4.20 6.19
N GLN A 60 13.66 -3.11 6.12
CA GLN A 60 13.41 -1.89 6.91
C GLN A 60 12.11 -1.18 6.50
N ILE A 61 11.65 -1.37 5.27
CA ILE A 61 10.45 -0.73 4.73
C ILE A 61 9.22 -1.66 4.72
N CYS A 62 9.36 -2.91 5.19
CA CYS A 62 8.26 -3.88 5.15
C CYS A 62 7.39 -3.90 6.41
N SER A 63 7.93 -3.41 7.53
CA SER A 63 7.20 -3.38 8.81
C SER A 63 6.30 -2.14 8.93
N ARG A 64 6.78 -0.99 8.45
CA ARG A 64 6.08 0.30 8.51
C ARG A 64 6.24 1.03 7.18
N PRO A 65 5.24 1.80 6.73
CA PRO A 65 5.34 2.52 5.48
C PRO A 65 6.39 3.64 5.59
N VAL A 66 7.13 3.87 4.50
CA VAL A 66 8.10 4.96 4.42
C VAL A 66 7.37 6.30 4.38
N ASN A 67 6.28 6.33 3.60
CA ASN A 67 5.32 7.42 3.62
C ASN A 67 4.33 7.22 4.78
N THR A 68 4.36 8.08 5.79
CA THR A 68 3.43 8.02 6.93
C THR A 68 1.98 8.24 6.53
N ASP A 69 1.70 8.75 5.35
CA ASP A 69 0.34 8.94 4.84
C ASP A 69 -0.13 7.74 3.99
N ALA A 70 0.72 6.73 3.77
CA ALA A 70 0.41 5.55 2.95
C ALA A 70 -0.11 4.36 3.76
N HIS A 71 -1.15 4.57 4.58
CA HIS A 71 -1.75 3.50 5.34
C HIS A 71 -2.58 2.57 4.43
N MET A 72 -2.48 1.24 4.64
CA MET A 72 -3.32 0.26 3.92
C MET A 72 -4.82 0.52 4.15
N SER A 73 -5.19 1.04 5.32
CA SER A 73 -6.58 1.41 5.63
C SER A 73 -7.12 2.54 4.74
N ASN A 74 -6.26 3.37 4.13
CA ASN A 74 -6.70 4.37 3.13
C ASN A 74 -7.24 3.69 1.86
N LEU A 75 -6.66 2.57 1.46
CA LEU A 75 -7.17 1.75 0.35
C LEU A 75 -8.53 1.13 0.71
N LEU A 76 -8.68 0.62 1.94
CA LEU A 76 -9.94 0.04 2.39
C LEU A 76 -11.05 1.11 2.51
N LEU A 77 -10.70 2.31 2.95
CA LEU A 77 -11.60 3.47 2.93
C LEU A 77 -12.05 3.80 1.51
N LEU A 78 -11.12 3.89 0.56
CA LEU A 78 -11.44 4.09 -0.86
C LEU A 78 -12.39 3.01 -1.39
N MET A 79 -12.14 1.72 -1.10
CA MET A 79 -13.02 0.62 -1.53
C MET A 79 -14.43 0.78 -0.96
N ALA A 80 -14.55 1.07 0.34
CA ALA A 80 -15.85 1.28 0.99
C ALA A 80 -16.62 2.44 0.34
N GLN A 81 -15.95 3.57 0.10
CA GLN A 81 -16.55 4.74 -0.55
C GLN A 81 -16.98 4.44 -1.99
N ARG A 82 -16.16 3.73 -2.78
CA ARG A 82 -16.55 3.29 -4.13
C ARG A 82 -17.71 2.30 -4.14
N MET A 83 -17.93 1.58 -3.04
CA MET A 83 -19.08 0.69 -2.84
C MET A 83 -20.31 1.43 -2.27
N GLY A 84 -20.28 2.76 -2.16
CA GLY A 84 -21.40 3.58 -1.71
C GLY A 84 -21.58 3.65 -0.19
N VAL A 85 -20.57 3.23 0.59
CA VAL A 85 -20.61 3.37 2.05
C VAL A 85 -20.27 4.82 2.42
N GLU A 86 -21.20 5.49 3.09
CA GLU A 86 -21.00 6.84 3.65
C GLU A 86 -20.08 6.78 4.87
N THR A 87 -18.77 6.91 4.64
CA THR A 87 -17.76 6.99 5.70
C THR A 87 -16.55 7.80 5.27
N ASP A 88 -15.99 8.55 6.22
CA ASP A 88 -14.77 9.33 6.04
C ASP A 88 -13.55 8.66 6.70
N ARG A 89 -13.75 7.50 7.35
CA ARG A 89 -12.69 6.80 8.07
C ARG A 89 -12.89 5.28 8.08
N PHE A 90 -11.81 4.54 7.93
CA PHE A 90 -11.77 3.10 8.13
C PHE A 90 -10.55 2.75 8.99
N GLY A 91 -10.76 2.23 10.21
CA GLY A 91 -9.67 1.91 11.13
C GLY A 91 -8.76 3.12 11.42
N ASP A 92 -7.48 2.97 11.12
CA ASP A 92 -6.44 4.00 11.27
C ASP A 92 -6.17 4.81 10.00
N SER A 93 -7.08 4.79 9.00
CA SER A 93 -6.95 5.59 7.79
C SER A 93 -6.75 7.06 8.14
N ASN A 94 -5.81 7.72 7.49
CA ASN A 94 -5.46 9.11 7.73
C ASN A 94 -5.75 10.04 6.53
N GLN A 95 -6.07 9.49 5.37
CA GLN A 95 -6.51 10.25 4.21
C GLN A 95 -7.34 9.41 3.23
N ALA A 96 -8.14 10.08 2.41
CA ALA A 96 -8.77 9.48 1.25
C ALA A 96 -7.79 9.43 0.07
N ILE A 97 -7.77 8.32 -0.67
CA ILE A 97 -6.97 8.20 -1.89
C ILE A 97 -7.72 8.87 -3.04
N ALA A 98 -7.09 9.86 -3.68
CA ALA A 98 -7.60 10.49 -4.89
C ALA A 98 -7.07 9.76 -6.14
N ILE A 99 -7.98 9.21 -6.95
CA ILE A 99 -7.71 8.47 -8.20
C ILE A 99 -8.75 8.78 -9.27
#